data_AF-A0AAV6TR40-F1
#
_entry.id   AF-A0AAV6TR40-F1
#
_cell.length_a   1.000
_cell.length_b   1.000
_cell.length_c   1.000
_cell.angle_alpha   90.00
_cell.angle_beta   90.00
_cell.angle_gamma   90.00
#
_symmetry.space_group_name_H-M   'P 1'
#
loop_
_entity.id
_entity.type
_entity.pdbx_description
1 polymer ?
#
loop_
_entity_poly.entity_id
_entity_poly.type
_entity_poly.pdbx_seq_one_letter_code
_entity_poly.pdbx_strand_id
1 'polypeptide(L)'
;MHDLGKIMALYGEPQWCVVGDTFPVGCEFAPSIVYRDTSFQANPDLQHPVYSSRLGIYGEHCGLDEVTMSWGHDEYMYQVLLHNKSKLPEEALYMIRYHSFYPWHLEGDYTHLTNDKDNQMLKWVKEFNKFDLYSKSPEVPDIEALTPYYQSLIDKYVPGVLEW
;
A
#
# COMPACT_ATOMS: atom_id res chain seq x y z
N MET A 1 3.08 0.23 12.44
CA MET A 1 2.53 1.41 11.72
C MET A 1 1.93 1.02 10.38
N HIS A 2 2.63 0.30 9.49
CA HIS A 2 2.15 -0.04 8.13
C HIS A 2 0.69 -0.50 8.07
N ASP A 3 0.30 -1.39 8.99
CA ASP A 3 -1.02 -2.00 9.03
C ASP A 3 -2.08 -1.24 9.86
N LEU A 4 -1.74 -0.12 10.49
CA LEU A 4 -2.68 0.58 11.38
C LEU A 4 -3.88 1.17 10.63
N GLY A 5 -3.77 1.34 9.30
CA GLY A 5 -4.90 1.72 8.46
C GLY A 5 -6.04 0.70 8.43
N LYS A 6 -5.80 -0.54 8.89
CA LYS A 6 -6.83 -1.57 9.05
C LYS A 6 -7.89 -1.20 10.10
N ILE A 7 -7.68 -0.13 10.88
CA ILE A 7 -8.68 0.42 11.79
C ILE A 7 -10.00 0.77 11.09
N MET A 8 -9.98 1.07 9.78
CA MET A 8 -11.20 1.29 8.99
C MET A 8 -12.21 0.14 9.09
N ALA A 9 -11.73 -1.11 9.21
CA ALA A 9 -12.62 -2.26 9.39
C ALA A 9 -13.39 -2.20 10.73
N LEU A 10 -12.81 -1.56 11.76
CA LEU A 10 -13.48 -1.32 13.04
C LEU A 10 -14.49 -0.15 12.94
N TYR A 11 -14.36 0.71 11.93
CA TYR A 11 -15.34 1.77 11.62
C TYR A 11 -16.50 1.29 10.74
N GLY A 12 -16.52 -0.01 10.39
CA GLY A 12 -17.62 -0.62 9.64
C GLY A 12 -17.37 -0.78 8.15
N GLU A 13 -16.18 -0.43 7.66
CA GLU A 13 -15.81 -0.66 6.27
C GLU A 13 -15.69 -2.17 5.98
N PRO A 14 -16.26 -2.66 4.86
CA PRO A 14 -16.02 -4.03 4.40
C PRO A 14 -14.52 -4.33 4.25
N GLN A 15 -14.07 -5.51 4.65
CA GLN A 15 -12.63 -5.80 4.62
C GLN A 15 -12.01 -5.70 3.21
N TRP A 16 -12.77 -5.95 2.14
CA TRP A 16 -12.26 -5.86 0.76
C TRP A 16 -11.90 -4.42 0.34
N CYS A 17 -12.36 -3.39 1.04
CA CYS A 17 -11.94 -2.00 0.84
C CYS A 17 -10.98 -1.51 1.94
N VAL A 18 -10.37 -2.45 2.69
CA VAL A 18 -9.44 -2.15 3.77
C VAL A 18 -8.13 -2.93 3.62
N VAL A 19 -8.20 -4.25 3.40
CA VAL A 19 -7.05 -5.16 3.38
C VAL A 19 -6.80 -5.76 2.00
N GLY A 20 -5.66 -6.41 1.85
CA GLY A 20 -5.31 -7.22 0.68
C GLY A 20 -4.37 -6.51 -0.28
N ASP A 21 -3.91 -7.26 -1.28
CA ASP A 21 -3.02 -6.75 -2.31
C ASP A 21 -3.71 -5.61 -3.08
N THR A 22 -2.95 -4.55 -3.36
CA THR A 22 -3.43 -3.37 -4.09
C THR A 22 -3.08 -3.44 -5.57
N PHE A 23 -3.89 -2.77 -6.38
CA PHE A 23 -3.69 -2.64 -7.82
C PHE A 23 -4.16 -1.25 -8.30
N PRO A 24 -3.56 -0.69 -9.37
CA PRO A 24 -4.06 0.51 -10.03
C PRO A 24 -5.49 0.32 -10.54
N VAL A 25 -6.37 1.27 -10.24
CA VAL A 25 -7.71 1.36 -10.85
C VAL A 25 -7.66 2.32 -12.05
N GLY A 26 -8.65 2.27 -12.93
CA GLY A 26 -8.70 3.19 -14.08
C GLY A 26 -7.73 2.88 -15.22
N CYS A 27 -7.05 1.73 -15.19
CA CYS A 27 -6.27 1.15 -16.29
C CYS A 27 -6.39 -0.38 -16.30
N GLU A 28 -5.78 -1.02 -17.29
CA GLU A 28 -5.83 -2.48 -17.44
C GLU A 28 -5.32 -3.20 -16.17
N PHE A 29 -6.10 -4.18 -15.72
CA PHE A 29 -5.74 -5.04 -14.60
C PHE A 29 -4.72 -6.10 -15.04
N ALA A 30 -3.52 -6.02 -14.47
CA ALA A 30 -2.38 -6.87 -14.84
C ALA A 30 -2.58 -8.35 -14.46
N PRO A 31 -1.95 -9.28 -15.19
CA PRO A 31 -2.16 -10.73 -15.00
C PRO A 31 -1.64 -11.26 -13.66
N SER A 32 -0.69 -10.58 -13.02
CA SER A 32 -0.14 -11.01 -11.72
C SER A 32 -1.03 -10.68 -10.52
N ILE A 33 -2.12 -9.93 -10.70
CA ILE A 33 -3.09 -9.69 -9.62
C ILE A 33 -3.66 -11.04 -9.18
N VAL A 34 -3.66 -11.27 -7.86
CA VAL A 34 -4.17 -12.50 -7.25
C VAL A 34 -5.64 -12.71 -7.63
N TYR A 35 -5.95 -13.89 -8.18
CA TYR A 35 -7.26 -14.27 -8.71
C TYR A 35 -7.81 -13.39 -9.86
N ARG A 36 -6.95 -12.66 -10.57
CA ARG A 36 -7.34 -11.81 -11.70
C ARG A 36 -8.29 -12.47 -12.70
N ASP A 37 -8.03 -13.72 -13.04
CA ASP A 37 -8.82 -14.48 -14.03
C ASP A 37 -10.15 -14.99 -13.50
N THR A 38 -10.47 -14.84 -12.21
CA THR A 38 -11.70 -15.39 -11.61
C THR A 38 -12.49 -14.39 -10.77
N SER A 39 -11.94 -13.22 -10.45
CA SER A 39 -12.60 -12.23 -9.57
C SER A 39 -12.98 -10.92 -10.26
N PHE A 40 -12.46 -10.62 -11.45
CA PHE A 40 -12.66 -9.31 -12.12
C PHE A 40 -13.78 -9.27 -13.15
N GLN A 41 -14.39 -10.39 -13.53
CA GLN A 41 -15.38 -10.44 -14.63
C GLN A 41 -16.58 -9.51 -14.43
N ALA A 42 -16.96 -9.29 -13.16
CA ALA A 42 -18.08 -8.43 -12.80
C ALA A 42 -17.67 -6.96 -12.56
N ASN A 43 -16.37 -6.64 -12.60
CA ASN A 43 -15.92 -5.26 -12.46
C ASN A 43 -16.29 -4.47 -13.72
N PRO A 44 -17.09 -3.38 -13.62
CA PRO A 44 -17.52 -2.61 -14.78
C PRO A 44 -16.35 -2.00 -15.57
N ASP A 45 -15.22 -1.74 -14.91
CA ASP A 45 -14.04 -1.12 -15.53
C ASP A 45 -13.33 -2.08 -16.49
N LEU A 46 -13.51 -3.40 -16.32
CA LEU A 46 -12.87 -4.41 -17.17
C LEU A 46 -13.29 -4.28 -18.66
N GLN A 47 -14.51 -3.78 -18.92
CA GLN A 47 -15.04 -3.57 -20.28
C GLN A 47 -15.16 -2.08 -20.64
N HIS A 48 -14.73 -1.17 -19.76
CA HIS A 48 -14.84 0.25 -20.01
C HIS A 48 -13.83 0.69 -21.08
N PRO A 49 -14.24 1.43 -22.13
CA PRO A 49 -13.38 1.71 -23.29
C PRO A 49 -12.09 2.47 -22.97
N VAL A 50 -12.06 3.19 -21.85
CA VAL A 50 -10.85 3.87 -21.33
C VAL A 50 -10.08 2.93 -20.41
N TYR A 51 -10.70 2.49 -19.31
CA TYR A 51 -10.03 1.77 -18.22
C TYR A 51 -9.56 0.37 -18.61
N SER A 52 -10.16 -0.25 -19.64
CA SER A 52 -9.69 -1.53 -20.16
C SER A 52 -8.43 -1.42 -21.02
N SER A 53 -7.93 -0.20 -21.30
CA SER A 53 -6.69 0.01 -22.04
C SER A 53 -5.48 0.00 -21.09
N ARG A 54 -4.30 -0.39 -21.63
CA ARG A 54 -3.04 -0.48 -20.88
C ARG A 54 -2.77 0.71 -19.95
N LEU A 55 -2.91 1.93 -20.48
CA LEU A 55 -2.67 3.15 -19.71
C LEU A 55 -3.93 3.71 -19.05
N GLY A 56 -5.11 3.42 -19.59
CA GLY A 56 -6.34 3.93 -19.05
C GLY A 56 -6.38 5.45 -18.99
N ILE A 57 -6.52 5.99 -17.77
CA ILE A 57 -6.50 7.44 -17.51
C ILE A 57 -5.10 8.02 -17.30
N TYR A 58 -4.05 7.19 -17.31
CA TYR A 58 -2.70 7.59 -16.92
C TYR A 58 -1.81 7.95 -18.12
N GLY A 59 -0.79 8.75 -17.84
CA GLY A 59 0.35 8.93 -18.74
C GLY A 59 1.37 7.81 -18.58
N GLU A 60 2.11 7.52 -19.65
CA GLU A 60 3.24 6.59 -19.56
C GLU A 60 4.34 7.17 -18.66
N HIS A 61 4.82 6.36 -17.71
CA HIS A 61 5.80 6.73 -16.68
C HIS A 61 5.39 7.95 -15.83
N CYS A 62 4.10 8.12 -15.56
CA CYS A 62 3.57 9.23 -14.75
C CYS A 62 4.10 9.25 -13.31
N GLY A 63 4.51 8.10 -12.76
CA GLY A 63 4.88 7.94 -11.37
C GLY A 63 3.74 7.37 -10.55
N LEU A 64 4.05 6.46 -9.63
CA LEU A 64 3.02 5.83 -8.79
C LEU A 64 2.26 6.83 -7.91
N ASP A 65 2.86 7.98 -7.60
CA ASP A 65 2.20 9.06 -6.86
C ASP A 65 1.06 9.74 -7.62
N GLU A 66 1.03 9.63 -8.95
CA GLU A 66 -0.06 10.09 -9.83
C GLU A 66 -1.05 8.96 -10.17
N VAL A 67 -0.84 7.75 -9.65
CA VAL A 67 -1.70 6.59 -9.90
C VAL A 67 -2.74 6.46 -8.79
N THR A 68 -3.99 6.27 -9.18
CA THR A 68 -5.04 5.92 -8.21
C THR A 68 -4.98 4.42 -7.94
N MET A 69 -4.63 4.06 -6.71
CA MET A 69 -4.61 2.67 -6.24
C MET A 69 -6.00 2.25 -5.75
N SER A 70 -6.30 0.95 -5.81
CA SER A 70 -7.45 0.36 -5.11
C SER A 70 -7.41 0.77 -3.64
N TRP A 71 -8.52 1.32 -3.12
CA TRP A 71 -8.59 1.87 -1.77
C TRP A 71 -8.33 0.81 -0.69
N GLY A 72 -7.55 1.18 0.33
CA GLY A 72 -7.21 0.30 1.44
C GLY A 72 -6.27 0.96 2.46
N HIS A 73 -5.79 0.15 3.39
CA HIS A 73 -4.96 0.57 4.53
C HIS A 73 -3.65 1.28 4.13
N ASP A 74 -3.04 0.93 3.00
CA ASP A 74 -1.82 1.58 2.49
C ASP A 74 -2.01 3.09 2.29
N GLU A 75 -2.92 3.48 1.40
CA GLU A 75 -3.18 4.89 1.07
C GLU A 75 -3.75 5.63 2.27
N TYR A 76 -4.68 5.01 3.01
CA TYR A 76 -5.24 5.60 4.21
C TYR A 76 -4.15 5.92 5.25
N MET A 77 -3.27 4.96 5.57
CA MET A 77 -2.23 5.17 6.57
C MET A 77 -1.18 6.19 6.09
N TYR A 78 -0.85 6.19 4.80
CA TYR A 78 0.01 7.20 4.20
C TYR A 78 -0.57 8.61 4.40
N GLN A 79 -1.84 8.82 4.07
CA GLN A 79 -2.52 10.11 4.21
C GLN A 79 -2.62 10.54 5.69
N VAL A 80 -2.94 9.61 6.61
CA VAL A 80 -2.93 9.87 8.06
C VAL A 80 -1.56 10.36 8.53
N LEU A 81 -0.46 9.73 8.08
CA LEU A 81 0.90 10.12 8.46
C LEU A 81 1.30 11.49 7.89
N LEU A 82 0.85 11.83 6.69
CA LEU A 82 1.06 13.17 6.10
C LEU A 82 0.27 14.24 6.85
N HIS A 83 -1.02 14.00 7.07
CA HIS A 83 -1.92 14.92 7.78
C HIS A 83 -1.40 15.26 9.18
N ASN A 84 -0.95 14.23 9.90
CA ASN A 84 -0.36 14.37 11.24
C ASN A 84 1.11 14.84 11.23
N LYS A 85 1.67 15.19 10.06
CA LYS A 85 3.03 15.72 9.91
C LYS A 85 4.09 14.84 10.56
N SER A 86 3.99 13.53 10.33
CA SER A 86 4.98 12.57 10.81
C SER A 86 6.40 12.99 10.39
N LYS A 87 7.38 12.69 11.26
CA LYS A 87 8.81 12.99 11.00
C LYS A 87 9.54 11.80 10.37
N LEU A 88 8.78 10.85 9.80
CA LEU A 88 9.33 9.70 9.11
C LEU A 88 10.03 10.14 7.82
N PRO A 89 11.12 9.47 7.42
CA PRO A 89 11.74 9.74 6.13
C PRO A 89 10.81 9.33 4.98
N GLU A 90 11.07 9.87 3.80
CA GLU A 90 10.25 9.62 2.61
C GLU A 90 10.15 8.12 2.28
N GLU A 91 11.26 7.38 2.41
CA GLU A 91 11.28 5.93 2.18
C GLU A 91 10.30 5.19 3.06
N ALA A 92 10.14 5.61 4.32
CA ALA A 92 9.20 4.97 5.24
C ALA A 92 7.74 5.23 4.84
N LEU A 93 7.43 6.45 4.41
CA LEU A 93 6.10 6.79 3.90
C LEU A 93 5.80 6.05 2.60
N TYR A 94 6.79 5.96 1.71
CA TYR A 94 6.68 5.26 0.43
C TYR A 94 6.48 3.74 0.64
N MET A 95 7.23 3.12 1.56
CA MET A 95 7.02 1.72 1.93
C MET A 95 5.60 1.48 2.45
N ILE A 96 5.09 2.34 3.35
CA ILE A 96 3.71 2.20 3.87
C ILE A 96 2.68 2.33 2.75
N ARG A 97 2.87 3.27 1.82
CA ARG A 97 1.91 3.53 0.73
C ARG A 97 1.82 2.42 -0.32
N TYR A 98 2.85 1.58 -0.47
CA TYR A 98 2.91 0.59 -1.56
C TYR A 98 3.33 -0.81 -1.10
N HIS A 99 3.30 -1.11 0.20
CA HIS A 99 3.69 -2.44 0.70
C HIS A 99 2.71 -3.55 0.33
N SER A 100 1.47 -3.21 -0.02
CA SER A 100 0.48 -4.15 -0.53
C SER A 100 0.48 -4.24 -2.06
N PHE A 101 1.31 -3.45 -2.78
CA PHE A 101 1.32 -3.43 -4.24
C PHE A 101 2.17 -4.57 -4.84
N TYR A 102 1.79 -5.81 -4.51
CA TYR A 102 2.48 -7.04 -4.90
C TYR A 102 2.70 -7.20 -6.42
N PRO A 103 1.70 -6.92 -7.29
CA PRO A 103 1.92 -6.94 -8.74
C PRO A 103 3.15 -6.13 -9.19
N TRP A 104 3.42 -5.00 -8.55
CA TRP A 104 4.60 -4.19 -8.85
C TRP A 104 5.85 -4.71 -8.15
N HIS A 105 5.86 -4.75 -6.81
CA HIS A 105 7.12 -4.96 -6.09
C HIS A 105 7.58 -6.41 -6.04
N LEU A 106 6.70 -7.39 -6.30
CA LEU A 106 7.07 -8.80 -6.36
C LEU A 106 7.14 -9.29 -7.81
N GLU A 107 6.10 -9.04 -8.59
CA GLU A 107 5.87 -9.68 -9.90
C GLU A 107 6.43 -8.87 -11.08
N GLY A 108 6.67 -7.57 -10.89
CA GLY A 108 7.27 -6.70 -11.91
C GLY A 108 6.29 -6.16 -12.96
N ASP A 109 4.99 -6.26 -12.71
CA ASP A 109 3.97 -5.59 -13.51
C ASP A 109 3.96 -4.07 -13.25
N TYR A 110 3.16 -3.33 -14.05
CA TYR A 110 2.94 -1.89 -13.92
C TYR A 110 4.16 -0.97 -14.10
N THR A 111 5.29 -1.49 -14.61
CA THR A 111 6.50 -0.69 -14.91
C THR A 111 6.27 0.46 -15.91
N HIS A 112 5.19 0.40 -16.68
CA HIS A 112 4.77 1.46 -17.59
C HIS A 112 4.10 2.66 -16.89
N LEU A 113 3.75 2.54 -15.62
CA LEU A 113 3.27 3.63 -14.77
C LEU A 113 4.39 4.19 -13.87
N THR A 114 5.42 3.40 -13.59
CA THR A 114 6.53 3.80 -12.70
C THR A 114 7.49 4.78 -13.36
N ASN A 115 8.08 5.67 -12.56
CA ASN A 115 9.14 6.61 -12.94
C ASN A 115 10.48 6.31 -12.23
N ASP A 116 11.48 7.18 -12.40
CA ASP A 116 12.81 7.02 -11.80
C ASP A 116 12.80 6.97 -10.26
N LYS A 117 11.89 7.70 -9.61
CA LYS A 117 11.75 7.69 -8.15
C LYS A 117 11.23 6.33 -7.70
N ASP A 118 10.22 5.79 -8.36
CA ASP A 118 9.64 4.48 -8.03
C ASP A 118 10.70 3.37 -8.19
N ASN A 119 11.49 3.44 -9.27
CA ASN A 119 12.61 2.52 -9.50
C ASN A 119 13.65 2.57 -8.37
N GLN A 120 13.95 3.75 -7.83
CA GLN A 120 14.87 3.91 -6.70
C GLN A 120 14.26 3.43 -5.37
N MET A 121 12.95 3.58 -5.20
CA MET A 121 12.22 3.19 -3.98
C MET A 121 11.94 1.68 -3.92
N LEU A 122 11.89 0.99 -5.06
CA LEU A 122 11.60 -0.45 -5.15
C LEU A 122 12.45 -1.30 -4.21
N LYS A 123 13.74 -0.97 -4.03
CA LYS A 123 14.63 -1.71 -3.11
C LYS A 123 14.16 -1.63 -1.65
N TRP A 124 13.61 -0.49 -1.23
CA TRP A 124 13.12 -0.28 0.13
C TRP A 124 11.82 -1.05 0.36
N VAL A 125 10.89 -0.98 -0.59
CA VAL A 125 9.63 -1.74 -0.54
C VAL A 125 9.90 -3.24 -0.48
N LYS A 126 10.79 -3.74 -1.36
CA LYS A 126 11.20 -5.16 -1.35
C LYS A 126 11.87 -5.59 -0.05
N GLU A 127 12.70 -4.74 0.55
CA GLU A 127 13.36 -5.06 1.81
C GLU A 127 12.37 -5.11 2.97
N PHE A 128 11.45 -4.14 3.05
CA PHE A 128 10.38 -4.13 4.04
C PHE A 128 9.46 -5.35 3.91
N ASN A 129 9.07 -5.71 2.68
CA ASN A 129 8.16 -6.82 2.42
C ASN A 129 8.68 -8.17 2.97
N LYS A 130 10.00 -8.38 3.02
CA LYS A 130 10.58 -9.58 3.65
C LYS A 130 10.21 -9.67 5.13
N PHE A 131 10.23 -8.56 5.85
CA PHE A 131 9.90 -8.54 7.27
C PHE A 131 8.39 -8.63 7.50
N ASP A 132 7.58 -7.94 6.70
CA ASP A 132 6.12 -8.09 6.75
C ASP A 132 5.71 -9.56 6.52
N LEU A 133 6.20 -10.17 5.43
CA LEU A 133 5.76 -11.51 5.05
C LEU A 133 6.31 -12.60 5.98
N TYR A 134 7.61 -12.57 6.29
CA TYR A 134 8.28 -13.70 6.93
C TYR A 134 8.42 -13.60 8.45
N SER A 135 8.00 -12.49 9.08
CA SER A 135 7.91 -12.41 10.54
C SER A 135 6.57 -12.92 11.11
N LYS A 136 5.62 -13.27 10.23
CA LYS A 136 4.31 -13.82 10.62
C LYS A 136 4.49 -15.18 11.30
N SER A 137 4.25 -15.21 12.61
CA SER A 137 4.41 -16.37 13.48
C SER A 137 3.18 -16.55 14.37
N PRO A 138 2.80 -17.79 14.73
CA PRO A 138 1.78 -18.01 15.76
C PRO A 138 2.25 -17.58 17.16
N GLU A 139 3.57 -17.48 17.37
CA GLU A 139 4.13 -16.99 18.63
C GLU A 139 3.97 -15.47 18.72
N VAL A 140 3.24 -15.02 19.74
CA VAL A 140 3.06 -13.60 20.02
C VAL A 140 4.28 -13.10 20.81
N PRO A 141 4.92 -11.98 20.41
CA PRO A 141 6.04 -11.43 21.15
C PRO A 141 5.59 -10.86 22.50
N ASP A 142 6.53 -10.71 23.43
CA ASP A 142 6.28 -10.05 24.72
C ASP A 142 6.00 -8.55 24.51
N ILE A 143 4.72 -8.19 24.42
CA ILE A 143 4.26 -6.83 24.12
C ILE A 143 4.65 -5.87 25.24
N GLU A 144 4.56 -6.29 26.51
CA GLU A 144 4.87 -5.42 27.65
C GLU A 144 6.35 -5.06 27.67
N ALA A 145 7.24 -6.04 27.42
CA ALA A 145 8.67 -5.80 27.35
C ALA A 145 9.08 -4.90 26.16
N LEU A 146 8.37 -4.99 25.03
CA LEU A 146 8.67 -4.23 23.81
C LEU A 146 8.07 -2.82 23.81
N THR A 147 6.97 -2.61 24.54
CA THR A 147 6.21 -1.34 24.52
C THR A 147 7.09 -0.11 24.81
N PRO A 148 7.97 -0.08 25.83
CA PRO A 148 8.80 1.09 26.11
C PRO A 148 9.72 1.48 24.94
N TYR A 149 10.25 0.50 24.22
CA TYR A 149 11.09 0.75 23.04
C TYR A 149 10.28 1.39 21.91
N TYR A 150 9.15 0.78 21.53
CA TYR A 150 8.32 1.33 20.44
C TYR A 150 7.68 2.68 20.81
N GLN A 151 7.31 2.89 22.08
CA GLN A 151 6.82 4.18 22.55
C GLN A 151 7.88 5.28 22.36
N SER A 152 9.16 5.00 22.65
CA SER A 152 10.23 5.97 22.43
C SER A 152 10.38 6.38 20.95
N LEU A 153 10.06 5.48 20.02
CA LEU A 153 10.05 5.77 18.59
C LEU A 153 8.80 6.57 18.19
N ILE A 154 7.64 6.25 18.77
CA ILE A 154 6.40 7.03 18.59
C ILE A 154 6.63 8.48 19.05
N ASP A 155 7.17 8.68 20.25
CA ASP A 155 7.47 10.01 20.80
C ASP A 155 8.44 10.81 19.91
N LYS A 156 9.35 10.12 19.22
CA LYS A 156 10.30 10.74 18.30
C LYS A 156 9.67 11.12 16.97
N TYR A 157 8.91 10.20 16.35
CA TYR A 157 8.51 10.31 14.94
C TYR A 157 7.06 10.74 14.71
N VAL A 158 6.14 10.37 15.61
CA VAL A 158 4.69 10.65 15.52
C VAL A 158 4.09 10.84 16.93
N PRO A 159 4.56 11.85 17.70
CA PRO A 159 4.16 12.01 19.09
C PRO A 159 2.73 12.50 19.27
N GLY A 160 2.15 12.18 20.43
CA GLY A 160 0.89 12.74 20.89
C GLY A 160 -0.34 12.00 20.37
N VAL A 161 -1.51 12.62 20.55
CA VAL A 161 -2.79 12.12 20.02
C VAL A 161 -2.88 12.53 18.56
N LEU A 162 -3.12 11.55 17.69
CA LEU A 162 -3.22 11.74 16.24
C LEU A 162 -4.68 11.84 15.79
N GLU A 163 -4.89 12.47 14.64
CA GLU A 163 -6.17 12.51 13.92
C GLU A 163 -6.21 11.36 12.91
N TRP A 164 -7.23 10.51 13.00
CA TRP A 164 -7.41 9.29 12.21
C TRP A 164 -8.57 9.43 11.23
#